data_AF-A0A2J5P4U3-F1
#
_entry.id   AF-A0A2J5P4U3-F1
#
_cell.length_a   1.000
_cell.length_b   1.000
_cell.length_c   1.000
_cell.angle_alpha   90.00
_cell.angle_beta   90.00
_cell.angle_gamma   90.00
#
_symmetry.space_group_name_H-M   'P 1'
#
loop_
_entity.id
_entity.type
_entity.pdbx_description
1 polymer ?
#
loop_
_entity_poly.entity_id
_entity_poly.type
_entity_poly.pdbx_seq_one_letter_code
_entity_poly.pdbx_strand_id
1 'polypeptide(L)' 'DTGDVPESCFAVQGYGESRPVATNDTPEGRTLNRRVEISLVPQANACQIPGKYPASSQDDGASQHNGE' A
#
# COMPACT_ATOMS: atom_id res chain seq x y z
N ASP A 1 11.30 -8.55 -3.19
CA ASP A 1 10.89 -8.39 -4.59
C ASP A 1 9.37 -8.46 -4.65
N THR A 2 8.71 -7.33 -4.84
CA THR A 2 7.23 -7.21 -4.92
C THR A 2 6.74 -7.23 -6.37
N GLY A 3 7.59 -7.63 -7.32
CA GLY A 3 7.31 -7.52 -8.76
C GLY A 3 7.27 -6.07 -9.21
N ASP A 4 6.44 -5.76 -10.22
CA ASP A 4 6.31 -4.41 -10.81
C ASP A 4 5.52 -3.41 -9.96
N VAL A 5 5.06 -3.81 -8.76
CA VAL A 5 4.26 -2.95 -7.90
C VAL A 5 5.17 -2.30 -6.83
N PRO A 6 5.15 -0.95 -6.69
CA PRO A 6 5.99 -0.26 -5.71
C PRO A 6 5.74 -0.76 -4.29
N GLU A 7 6.81 -0.94 -3.51
CA GLU A 7 6.71 -1.41 -2.11
C GLU A 7 5.81 -0.51 -1.26
N SER A 8 5.80 0.80 -1.54
CA SER A 8 4.92 1.75 -0.84
C SER A 8 3.43 1.45 -1.03
N CYS A 9 3.03 0.79 -2.12
CA CYS A 9 1.64 0.42 -2.39
C CYS A 9 1.18 -0.84 -1.63
N PHE A 10 2.07 -1.56 -0.96
CA PHE A 10 1.73 -2.79 -0.25
C PHE A 10 1.68 -2.59 1.26
N ALA A 11 0.61 -3.12 1.87
CA ALA A 11 0.52 -3.34 3.29
C ALA A 11 0.38 -4.84 3.56
N VAL A 12 1.16 -5.36 4.52
CA VAL A 12 1.10 -6.76 4.94
C VAL A 12 0.68 -6.81 6.41
N GLN A 13 -0.37 -7.58 6.71
CA GLN A 13 -0.86 -7.79 8.07
C GLN A 13 -0.91 -9.30 8.35
N GLY A 14 -0.23 -9.73 9.42
CA GLY A 14 -0.38 -11.08 9.96
C GLY A 14 -1.54 -11.15 10.94
N TYR A 15 -2.44 -12.12 10.77
CA TYR A 15 -3.58 -12.35 11.67
C TYR A 15 -3.43 -13.58 12.58
N GLY A 16 -2.44 -14.44 12.34
CA GLY A 16 -2.27 -15.68 13.10
C GLY A 16 -3.55 -16.52 13.10
N GLU A 17 -3.98 -16.98 14.27
CA GLU A 17 -5.19 -17.79 14.44
C GLU A 17 -6.49 -16.99 14.62
N SER A 18 -6.42 -15.66 14.66
CA SER A 18 -7.56 -14.80 15.03
C SER A 18 -8.68 -14.71 13.98
N ARG A 19 -8.43 -15.18 12.75
CA ARG A 19 -9.39 -15.14 11.62
C ARG A 19 -9.47 -16.49 10.87
N PRO A 20 -9.96 -17.55 11.53
CA PRO A 20 -10.09 -18.86 10.91
C PRO A 20 -11.27 -18.87 9.92
N VAL A 21 -11.12 -19.60 8.81
CA VAL A 21 -12.22 -19.93 7.87
C VAL A 21 -12.76 -21.34 8.07
N ALA A 22 -12.02 -22.18 8.79
CA ALA A 22 -12.41 -23.50 9.22
C ALA A 22 -12.01 -23.70 10.69
N THR A 23 -12.56 -24.71 11.39
CA THR A 23 -12.11 -25.02 12.75
C THR A 23 -10.60 -25.32 12.79
N ASN A 24 -9.92 -24.89 13.86
CA ASN A 24 -8.52 -25.25 14.11
C ASN A 24 -8.36 -26.64 14.76
N ASP A 25 -9.46 -27.32 15.09
CA ASP A 25 -9.43 -28.58 15.84
C ASP A 25 -8.93 -29.76 14.97
N THR A 26 -9.03 -29.64 13.64
CA THR A 26 -8.62 -30.70 12.71
C THR A 26 -7.34 -30.32 11.94
N PRO A 27 -6.49 -31.29 11.57
CA PRO A 27 -5.36 -31.05 10.67
C PRO A 27 -5.77 -30.40 9.33
N GLU A 28 -6.91 -30.82 8.79
CA GLU A 28 -7.48 -30.33 7.54
C GLU A 28 -7.91 -28.87 7.67
N GLY A 29 -8.63 -28.53 8.75
CA GLY A 29 -9.07 -27.16 9.02
C GLY A 29 -7.91 -26.21 9.25
N ARG A 30 -6.88 -26.63 10.00
CA ARG A 30 -5.63 -25.85 10.12
C ARG A 30 -4.91 -25.66 8.80
N THR A 31 -4.98 -26.65 7.91
CA THR A 31 -4.40 -26.54 6.57
C THR A 31 -5.15 -25.53 5.72
N LEU A 32 -6.48 -25.51 5.78
CA LEU A 32 -7.30 -24.48 5.12
C LEU A 32 -7.06 -23.07 5.70
N ASN A 33 -6.79 -22.96 7.00
CA ASN A 33 -6.53 -21.68 7.65
C ASN A 33 -5.16 -21.07 7.32
N ARG A 34 -4.18 -21.88 6.88
CA ARG A 34 -2.89 -21.39 6.38
C ARG A 34 -3.05 -20.81 4.98
N ARG A 35 -3.50 -19.55 4.91
CA ARG A 35 -3.81 -18.85 3.67
C ARG A 35 -3.32 -17.40 3.68
N VAL A 36 -3.22 -16.83 2.48
CA VAL A 36 -3.01 -15.40 2.24
C VAL A 36 -4.26 -14.84 1.57
N GLU A 37 -4.75 -13.71 2.07
CA GLU A 37 -5.86 -12.97 1.45
C GLU A 37 -5.30 -11.68 0.84
N ILE A 38 -5.63 -11.43 -0.43
CA ILE A 38 -5.24 -10.21 -1.14
C ILE A 38 -6.47 -9.32 -1.25
N SER A 39 -6.40 -8.14 -0.65
CA SER A 39 -7.47 -7.13 -0.70
C SER A 39 -7.00 -5.91 -1.47
N LEU A 40 -7.76 -5.51 -2.48
CA LEU A 40 -7.55 -4.26 -3.21
C LEU A 40 -8.31 -3.14 -2.51
N VAL A 41 -7.58 -2.22 -1.86
CA VAL A 41 -8.20 -1.09 -1.17
C VAL A 41 -7.89 0.18 -1.96
N PRO A 42 -8.91 0.87 -2.51
CA PRO A 42 -8.70 2.14 -3.18
C PRO A 42 -8.39 3.22 -2.13
N GLN A 43 -7.11 3.54 -1.94
CA GLN A 43 -6.70 4.70 -1.15
C GLN A 43 -5.86 5.62 -2.04
N ALA A 44 -6.28 6.89 -2.16
CA ALA A 44 -5.63 7.88 -3.02
C ALA A 44 -4.13 8.06 -2.69
N ASN A 45 -3.74 7.75 -1.46
CA ASN A 45 -2.39 7.90 -0.96
C ASN A 45 -1.70 6.55 -0.67
N ALA A 46 -2.29 5.41 -1.07
CA ALA A 46 -1.77 4.07 -0.74
C ALA A 46 -0.30 3.91 -1.13
N CYS A 47 0.08 4.42 -2.30
CA CYS A 47 1.41 4.29 -2.87
C CYS A 47 2.38 5.41 -2.48
N GLN A 48 1.96 6.37 -1.66
CA GLN A 48 2.81 7.49 -1.28
C GLN A 48 3.78 7.04 -0.19
N ILE A 49 5.08 7.26 -0.44
CA ILE A 49 6.11 7.01 0.57
C ILE A 49 5.98 8.08 1.66
N PRO A 50 5.81 7.71 2.95
CA PRO A 50 5.78 8.68 4.04
C PRO A 50 7.08 9.50 4.04
N GLY A 51 6.96 10.83 3.91
CA GLY A 51 8.11 11.75 3.87
C GLY A 51 8.50 12.25 2.48
N LYS A 52 7.88 11.75 1.40
CA LYS A 52 7.93 12.38 0.07
C LYS A 52 6.64 13.17 -0.14
N TYR A 53 6.59 14.37 0.45
CA TYR A 53 5.66 15.38 -0.06
C TYR A 53 5.96 15.56 -1.56
N PRO A 54 4.96 15.55 -2.45
CA PRO A 54 5.19 16.09 -3.78
C PRO A 54 5.74 17.49 -3.55
N ALA A 55 6.96 17.77 -4.04
CA ALA A 55 7.50 19.11 -4.01
C ALA A 55 6.38 20.02 -4.53
N SER A 56 5.96 20.98 -3.71
CA SER A 56 4.94 21.95 -4.12
C SER A 56 5.36 22.42 -5.50
N SER A 57 4.47 22.22 -6.47
CA SER A 57 4.57 22.84 -7.77
C SER A 57 4.66 24.34 -7.52
N GLN A 58 5.88 24.88 -7.44
CA GLN A 58 6.11 26.29 -7.65
C GLN A 58 5.97 26.47 -9.15
N ASP A 59 4.71 26.60 -9.58
CA ASP A 59 4.39 27.42 -10.73
C ASP A 59 4.78 28.85 -10.34
N ASP A 60 6.06 29.18 -10.49
CA ASP A 60 6.53 30.55 -10.39
C ASP A 60 5.99 31.29 -11.61
N GLY A 61 4.85 31.94 -11.36
CA GLY A 61 4.21 32.87 -12.26
C GLY A 61 5.18 33.96 -12.74
N ALA A 62 4.97 34.31 -14.01
CA ALA A 62 5.51 35.45 -14.72
C ALA A 62 5.92 36.66 -13.84
N SER A 63 7.13 37.17 -14.09
CA SER A 63 7.37 38.61 -14.00
C SER A 63 8.21 39.08 -15.19
N GLN A 64 7.63 40.02 -15.92
CA GLN A 64 8.23 40.74 -17.04
C GLN A 64 9.39 41.61 -16.52
N HIS A 65 10.50 41.64 -17.25
CA HIS A 65 11.49 42.72 -17.17
C HIS A 65 11.90 43.10 -18.60
N ASN A 66 11.44 44.29 -19.01
CA ASN A 66 11.91 45.04 -20.18
C ASN A 66 13.14 45.89 -19.83
N GLY A 67 14.08 46.03 -20.77
CA GLY A 67 15.17 47.02 -20.78
C GLY A 67 16.51 46.38 -20.40
N GLU A 68 17.49 46.30 -21.31
CA GLU A 68 18.05 47.39 -22.14
C GLU A 68 18.55 46.87 -23.50
#